data_AF-A0A6C0FE14-F1
#
_entry.id   AF-A0A6C0FE14-F1
#
_cell.length_a   1.000
_cell.length_b   1.000
_cell.length_c   1.000
_cell.angle_alpha   90.00
_cell.angle_beta   90.00
_cell.angle_gamma   90.00
#
_symmetry.space_group_name_H-M   'P 1'
#
loop_
_entity.id
_entity.type
_entity.pdbx_description
1 polymer ?
#
loop_
_entity_poly.entity_id
_entity_poly.type
_entity_poly.pdbx_seq_one_letter_code
_entity_poly.pdbx_strand_id
1 'polypeptide(L)'
;MIQSILNDEIEYIVDKNIEENDLGKSVSVFEMQLFEIDVCLTVGEINDLYKQKNILFTPVYLIINDNKCEKIGYFEFYSTEIATYMDKDGDLDISLIEGPVIFDYVDSDYLIGLLKKSNFLQQFKLADAELSDEIKKDMEEKIKERQRGKAVENIEEINKIELLITEFDGEFNGNIDKKLKKIYKKQVKESVITESSKWIQKHYKNNKYDIIDNEGGGDCLFSTIRDSLEDININLSVQSLRNVLSNAMTQENYETYKENFDLLNKEIMNIKDELSSLKNESKDLKLQYSDLTKKAKLYKSENERDKLLEAVNKRKEIKSQNDKLKEKSKNLMKQNQNALINFQDFKFMKDINNLQKLKVIVKQSNFWADSNAISKLEKMLNVKVIVLLKKNYQDGNKSLISCGDMVSKDITDKGSFKPKYYIIVSFMERNEGDHYVLVTYKKKRIFTFYEIPYAIREDIKEKCLSKDDKKRTLFDYIGLFNKYSKE
;
A
#
# COMPACT_ATOMS: atom_id res chain seq x y z
N MET A 1 12.54 -41.48 0.51
CA MET A 1 13.90 -40.95 0.27
C MET A 1 13.75 -39.50 -0.19
N ILE A 2 14.72 -38.64 0.10
CA ILE A 2 14.78 -37.26 -0.39
C ILE A 2 16.12 -37.04 -1.08
N GLN A 3 16.11 -36.34 -2.22
CA GLN A 3 17.33 -36.11 -2.99
C GLN A 3 18.17 -34.99 -2.35
N SER A 4 19.49 -35.16 -2.35
CA SER A 4 20.43 -34.10 -1.96
C SER A 4 20.34 -32.91 -2.93
N ILE A 5 20.50 -31.70 -2.40
CA ILE A 5 20.55 -30.45 -3.15
C ILE A 5 21.97 -30.22 -3.70
N LEU A 6 23.00 -30.68 -2.99
CA LEU A 6 24.40 -30.56 -3.39
C LEU A 6 24.86 -31.64 -4.40
N ASN A 7 24.24 -32.82 -4.42
CA ASN A 7 24.60 -33.91 -5.35
C ASN A 7 23.40 -34.80 -5.71
N ASP A 8 23.00 -34.79 -6.98
CA ASP A 8 21.82 -35.50 -7.48
C ASP A 8 21.92 -37.04 -7.44
N GLU A 9 23.11 -37.61 -7.23
CA GLU A 9 23.32 -39.05 -7.04
C GLU A 9 23.18 -39.51 -5.58
N ILE A 10 22.87 -38.60 -4.65
CA ILE A 10 22.71 -38.90 -3.22
C ILE A 10 21.24 -38.78 -2.83
N GLU A 11 20.74 -39.78 -2.10
CA GLU A 11 19.42 -39.78 -1.51
C GLU A 11 19.48 -40.11 -0.02
N TYR A 12 18.74 -39.36 0.79
CA TYR A 12 18.63 -39.56 2.23
C TYR A 12 17.34 -40.28 2.62
N ILE A 13 17.39 -41.04 3.71
CA ILE A 13 16.22 -41.71 4.27
C ILE A 13 15.28 -40.68 4.90
N VAL A 14 13.99 -40.76 4.55
CA VAL A 14 12.95 -39.88 5.07
C VAL A 14 12.12 -40.66 6.07
N ASP A 15 12.28 -40.32 7.34
CA ASP A 15 11.50 -40.83 8.46
C ASP A 15 11.60 -39.84 9.63
N LYS A 16 10.75 -40.02 10.65
CA LYS A 16 10.64 -39.08 11.79
C LYS A 16 11.55 -39.42 12.96
N ASN A 17 12.22 -40.57 12.95
CA ASN A 17 12.90 -41.10 14.12
C ASN A 17 14.24 -40.41 14.35
N ILE A 18 14.64 -40.37 15.62
CA ILE A 18 15.98 -39.96 16.02
C ILE A 18 16.94 -41.09 15.67
N GLU A 19 18.11 -40.77 15.11
CA GLU A 19 19.11 -41.76 14.77
C GLU A 19 19.65 -42.42 16.05
N GLU A 20 19.96 -43.71 16.01
CA GLU A 20 20.39 -44.44 17.22
C GLU A 20 21.62 -43.81 17.87
N ASN A 21 22.53 -43.25 17.06
CA ASN A 21 23.74 -42.60 17.52
C ASN A 21 23.48 -41.23 18.18
N ASP A 22 22.32 -40.63 17.99
CA ASP A 22 21.97 -39.30 18.54
C ASP A 22 21.15 -39.38 19.83
N LEU A 23 20.67 -40.58 20.19
CA LEU A 23 19.89 -40.79 21.41
C LEU A 23 20.75 -40.57 22.67
N GLY A 24 20.25 -39.71 23.57
CA GLY A 24 20.84 -39.48 24.90
C GLY A 24 22.07 -38.57 24.92
N LYS A 25 22.43 -37.95 23.79
CA LYS A 25 23.49 -36.95 23.72
C LYS A 25 22.99 -35.58 24.19
N SER A 26 23.91 -34.83 24.80
CA SER A 26 23.71 -33.39 25.04
C SER A 26 24.01 -32.66 23.75
N VAL A 27 23.09 -31.80 23.32
CA VAL A 27 23.15 -31.09 22.04
C VAL A 27 22.77 -29.63 22.22
N SER A 28 23.30 -28.78 21.37
CA SER A 28 22.93 -27.37 21.30
C SER A 28 21.55 -27.21 20.68
N VAL A 29 20.75 -26.32 21.23
CA VAL A 29 19.44 -25.95 20.69
C VAL A 29 19.60 -24.65 19.92
N PHE A 30 19.08 -24.65 18.71
CA PHE A 30 19.15 -23.52 17.79
C PHE A 30 17.74 -23.00 17.52
N GLU A 31 17.61 -21.68 17.51
CA GLU A 31 16.42 -21.03 16.97
C GLU A 31 16.65 -20.76 15.48
N MET A 32 15.75 -21.26 14.65
CA MET A 32 15.80 -21.11 13.20
C MET A 32 14.40 -20.80 12.69
N GLN A 33 14.32 -19.99 11.64
CA GLN A 33 13.07 -19.74 10.95
C GLN A 33 12.91 -20.72 9.79
N LEU A 34 11.95 -21.66 9.90
CA LEU A 34 11.55 -22.55 8.81
C LEU A 34 10.17 -22.13 8.32
N PHE A 35 10.01 -21.85 7.02
CA PHE A 35 8.73 -21.40 6.44
C PHE A 35 8.12 -20.18 7.16
N GLU A 36 8.95 -19.17 7.48
CA GLU A 36 8.57 -17.97 8.26
C GLU A 36 8.11 -18.25 9.71
N ILE A 37 8.34 -19.46 10.22
CA ILE A 37 7.96 -19.88 11.56
C ILE A 37 9.22 -20.10 12.40
N ASP A 38 9.35 -19.35 13.50
CA ASP A 38 10.42 -19.58 14.47
C ASP A 38 10.23 -20.95 15.13
N VAL A 39 11.21 -21.82 14.97
CA VAL A 39 11.25 -23.17 15.53
C VAL A 39 12.54 -23.39 16.30
N CYS A 40 12.45 -24.25 17.32
CA CYS A 40 13.63 -24.75 18.04
C CYS A 40 14.07 -26.08 17.41
N LEU A 41 15.29 -26.11 16.90
CA LEU A 41 15.89 -27.27 16.27
C LEU A 41 17.14 -27.70 17.03
N THR A 42 17.54 -28.94 16.82
CA THR A 42 18.88 -29.43 17.16
C THR A 42 19.40 -30.30 16.04
N VAL A 43 20.72 -30.50 15.99
CA VAL A 43 21.37 -31.31 14.96
C VAL A 43 22.03 -32.53 15.58
N GLY A 44 22.04 -33.63 14.85
CA GLY A 44 22.70 -34.86 15.23
C GLY A 44 24.19 -34.88 14.88
N GLU A 45 24.80 -36.04 15.00
CA GLU A 45 26.19 -36.26 14.65
C GLU A 45 26.42 -36.15 13.13
N ILE A 46 27.58 -35.59 12.75
CA ILE A 46 27.97 -35.48 11.35
C ILE A 46 28.29 -36.87 10.80
N ASN A 47 27.63 -37.22 9.70
CA ASN A 47 27.80 -38.47 8.99
C ASN A 47 28.72 -38.29 7.76
N ASP A 48 29.71 -39.17 7.63
CA ASP A 48 30.73 -39.12 6.57
C ASP A 48 30.54 -40.16 5.45
N LEU A 49 29.37 -40.82 5.40
CA LEU A 49 29.03 -41.85 4.42
C LEU A 49 29.30 -41.41 2.96
N TYR A 50 29.08 -40.13 2.65
CA TYR A 50 29.26 -39.56 1.30
C TYR A 50 30.52 -38.69 1.14
N LYS A 51 31.46 -38.77 2.08
CA LYS A 51 32.68 -37.95 2.07
C LYS A 51 33.52 -38.13 0.81
N GLN A 52 33.51 -39.31 0.19
CA GLN A 52 34.19 -39.56 -1.09
C GLN A 52 33.61 -38.76 -2.26
N LYS A 53 32.32 -38.37 -2.17
CA LYS A 53 31.65 -37.45 -3.11
C LYS A 53 31.76 -35.98 -2.65
N ASN A 54 32.64 -35.69 -1.70
CA ASN A 54 32.83 -34.40 -1.05
C ASN A 54 31.61 -33.89 -0.25
N ILE A 55 30.70 -34.76 0.21
CA ILE A 55 29.51 -34.36 0.98
C ILE A 55 29.55 -34.94 2.38
N LEU A 56 29.30 -34.10 3.39
CA LEU A 56 28.98 -34.48 4.75
C LEU A 56 27.56 -34.02 5.06
N PHE A 57 26.87 -34.71 5.96
CA PHE A 57 25.51 -34.34 6.34
C PHE A 57 25.24 -34.66 7.81
N THR A 58 24.27 -33.96 8.41
CA THR A 58 23.78 -34.23 9.77
C THR A 58 22.25 -34.15 9.80
N PRO A 59 21.57 -35.06 10.52
CA PRO A 59 20.12 -34.98 10.68
C PRO A 59 19.72 -33.75 11.51
N VAL A 60 18.63 -33.10 11.12
CA VAL A 60 18.03 -32.00 11.90
C VAL A 60 16.72 -32.45 12.54
N TYR A 61 16.60 -32.17 13.83
CA TYR A 61 15.48 -32.55 14.68
C TYR A 61 14.72 -31.33 15.16
N LEU A 62 13.40 -31.33 14.94
CA LEU A 62 12.47 -30.34 15.50
C LEU A 62 12.14 -30.70 16.94
N ILE A 63 12.40 -29.79 17.87
CA ILE A 63 12.05 -29.94 19.29
C ILE A 63 10.58 -29.56 19.46
N ILE A 64 9.72 -30.53 19.75
CA ILE A 64 8.28 -30.31 19.91
C ILE A 64 7.95 -29.98 21.36
N ASN A 65 8.59 -30.66 22.30
CA ASN A 65 8.54 -30.41 23.75
C ASN A 65 9.72 -31.09 24.46
N ASP A 66 9.82 -30.92 25.77
CA ASP A 66 10.88 -31.44 26.64
C ASP A 66 11.22 -32.94 26.45
N ASN A 67 10.28 -33.74 25.95
CA ASN A 67 10.42 -35.19 25.81
C ASN A 67 10.23 -35.70 24.37
N LYS A 68 10.10 -34.81 23.39
CA LYS A 68 9.80 -35.22 22.01
C LYS A 68 10.48 -34.33 20.97
N CYS A 69 11.31 -34.98 20.14
CA CYS A 69 11.84 -34.41 18.91
C CYS A 69 11.42 -35.27 17.71
N GLU A 70 11.34 -34.67 16.53
CA GLU A 70 11.10 -35.38 15.27
C GLU A 70 12.14 -34.99 14.22
N LYS A 71 12.67 -35.96 13.47
CA LYS A 71 13.55 -35.68 12.33
C LYS A 71 12.76 -35.03 11.21
N ILE A 72 13.26 -33.90 10.71
CA ILE A 72 12.58 -33.08 9.70
C ILE A 72 13.41 -32.85 8.44
N GLY A 73 14.68 -33.25 8.43
CA GLY A 73 15.57 -33.01 7.30
C GLY A 73 17.02 -33.37 7.60
N TYR A 74 17.91 -32.92 6.72
CA TYR A 74 19.35 -32.99 6.89
C TYR A 74 20.00 -31.66 6.51
N PHE A 75 20.99 -31.21 7.28
CA PHE A 75 21.97 -30.26 6.75
C PHE A 75 22.99 -31.02 5.94
N GLU A 76 23.40 -30.47 4.82
CA GLU A 76 24.48 -31.00 4.00
C GLU A 76 25.46 -29.89 3.64
N PHE A 77 26.74 -30.24 3.58
CA PHE A 77 27.81 -29.30 3.31
C PHE A 77 29.03 -30.02 2.73
N TYR A 78 29.90 -29.27 2.04
CA TYR A 78 31.08 -29.87 1.45
C TYR A 78 32.09 -30.29 2.50
N SER A 79 32.68 -31.48 2.33
CA SER A 79 33.67 -32.01 3.29
C SER A 79 34.91 -31.12 3.42
N THR A 80 35.22 -30.36 2.37
CA THR A 80 36.28 -29.35 2.32
C THR A 80 36.00 -28.11 3.18
N GLU A 81 34.75 -27.86 3.54
CA GLU A 81 34.31 -26.65 4.27
C GLU A 81 34.00 -26.95 5.74
N ILE A 82 34.25 -28.18 6.21
CA ILE A 82 33.99 -28.53 7.62
C ILE A 82 34.70 -27.59 8.61
N ALA A 83 35.92 -27.17 8.31
CA ALA A 83 36.68 -26.27 9.18
C ALA A 83 36.07 -24.86 9.29
N THR A 84 35.23 -24.45 8.33
CA THR A 84 34.53 -23.15 8.37
C THR A 84 33.22 -23.22 9.14
N TYR A 85 32.67 -24.42 9.35
CA TYR A 85 31.39 -24.63 10.02
C TYR A 85 31.53 -25.14 11.46
N MET A 86 32.76 -25.35 11.94
CA MET A 86 33.00 -25.70 13.34
C MET A 86 33.25 -24.44 14.16
N ASP A 87 32.60 -24.34 15.31
CA ASP A 87 32.86 -23.29 16.28
C ASP A 87 34.13 -23.58 17.11
N LYS A 88 34.38 -22.73 18.12
CA LYS A 88 35.56 -22.83 18.96
C LYS A 88 35.54 -24.02 19.93
N ASP A 89 34.35 -24.56 20.18
CA ASP A 89 34.11 -25.68 21.09
C ASP A 89 34.05 -27.02 20.32
N GLY A 90 34.09 -26.95 18.99
CA GLY A 90 34.09 -28.11 18.09
C GLY A 90 32.71 -28.57 17.66
N ASP A 91 31.68 -27.76 17.94
CA ASP A 91 30.30 -28.00 17.54
C ASP A 91 30.01 -27.36 16.17
N LEU A 92 29.02 -27.89 15.47
CA LEU A 92 28.61 -27.40 14.16
C LEU A 92 27.81 -26.08 14.33
N ASP A 93 28.35 -24.99 13.80
CA ASP A 93 27.66 -23.70 13.70
C ASP A 93 26.76 -23.69 12.46
N ILE A 94 25.51 -24.10 12.66
CA ILE A 94 24.52 -24.17 11.59
C ILE A 94 24.13 -22.80 11.02
N SER A 95 24.50 -21.68 11.66
CA SER A 95 24.22 -20.34 11.14
C SER A 95 25.04 -19.99 9.89
N LEU A 96 26.11 -20.75 9.65
CA LEU A 96 27.03 -20.57 8.52
C LEU A 96 26.69 -21.51 7.33
N ILE A 97 25.76 -22.44 7.52
CA ILE A 97 25.38 -23.44 6.51
C ILE A 97 24.08 -22.99 5.83
N GLU A 98 23.98 -23.19 4.52
CA GLU A 98 22.73 -22.99 3.78
C GLU A 98 21.66 -23.96 4.35
N GLY A 99 20.42 -23.48 4.48
CA GLY A 99 19.37 -24.16 5.25
C GLY A 99 19.19 -25.66 4.96
N PRO A 100 18.57 -26.41 5.88
CA PRO A 100 18.50 -27.86 5.76
C PRO A 100 17.64 -28.30 4.57
N VAL A 101 17.98 -29.45 4.01
CA VAL A 101 17.11 -30.20 3.09
C VAL A 101 15.93 -30.73 3.89
N ILE A 102 14.80 -30.04 3.81
CA ILE A 102 13.58 -30.36 4.56
C ILE A 102 12.77 -31.44 3.84
N PHE A 103 12.23 -32.39 4.60
CA PHE A 103 11.36 -33.45 4.06
C PHE A 103 10.05 -32.89 3.49
N ASP A 104 9.58 -33.44 2.36
CA ASP A 104 8.40 -32.95 1.62
C ASP A 104 7.10 -32.83 2.45
N TYR A 105 6.96 -33.62 3.53
CA TYR A 105 5.77 -33.55 4.39
C TYR A 105 5.84 -32.44 5.44
N VAL A 106 7.00 -31.80 5.60
CA VAL A 106 7.23 -30.72 6.55
C VAL A 106 7.02 -29.42 5.78
N ASP A 107 5.80 -28.91 5.85
CA ASP A 107 5.40 -27.61 5.30
C ASP A 107 4.96 -26.64 6.42
N SER A 108 4.57 -25.43 6.04
CA SER A 108 4.08 -24.42 6.99
C SER A 108 2.87 -24.90 7.78
N ASP A 109 1.95 -25.66 7.16
CA ASP A 109 0.75 -26.16 7.81
C ASP A 109 1.08 -27.26 8.83
N TYR A 110 2.07 -28.10 8.53
CA TYR A 110 2.65 -29.08 9.44
C TYR A 110 3.23 -28.41 10.68
N LEU A 111 4.08 -27.40 10.50
CA LEU A 111 4.70 -26.66 11.61
C LEU A 111 3.66 -25.89 12.44
N ILE A 112 2.71 -25.19 11.80
CA ILE A 112 1.60 -24.50 12.49
C ILE A 112 0.73 -25.51 13.25
N GLY A 113 0.49 -26.68 12.66
CA GLY A 113 -0.26 -27.77 13.27
C GLY A 113 0.41 -28.31 14.53
N LEU A 114 1.75 -28.35 14.56
CA LEU A 114 2.53 -28.73 15.74
C LEU A 114 2.55 -27.63 16.81
N LEU A 115 2.71 -26.36 16.40
CA LEU A 115 2.68 -25.19 17.30
C LEU A 115 1.35 -25.05 18.05
N LYS A 116 0.23 -25.30 17.38
CA LYS A 116 -1.10 -25.29 18.01
C LYS A 116 -1.28 -26.41 19.03
N LYS A 117 -0.50 -27.49 18.93
CA LYS A 117 -0.62 -28.69 19.78
C LYS A 117 0.41 -28.72 20.93
N SER A 118 1.45 -27.88 20.89
CA SER A 118 2.51 -27.85 21.90
C SER A 118 2.46 -26.58 22.76
N ASN A 119 2.18 -26.75 24.05
CA ASN A 119 2.27 -25.68 25.04
C ASN A 119 3.72 -25.21 25.27
N PHE A 120 4.72 -26.06 24.99
CA PHE A 120 6.15 -25.71 25.09
C PHE A 120 6.52 -24.67 24.02
N LEU A 121 6.12 -24.90 22.77
CA LEU A 121 6.39 -23.95 21.69
C LEU A 121 5.57 -22.64 21.78
N GLN A 122 4.51 -22.61 22.59
CA GLN A 122 3.74 -21.40 22.88
C GLN A 122 4.40 -20.51 23.96
N GLN A 123 5.31 -21.04 24.76
CA GLN A 123 6.03 -20.28 25.80
C GLN A 123 7.01 -19.26 25.20
N PHE A 124 7.44 -19.46 23.96
CA PHE A 124 8.26 -18.51 23.21
C PHE A 124 7.46 -17.32 22.62
N LYS A 125 6.14 -17.21 22.89
CA LYS A 125 5.27 -16.08 22.46
C LYS A 125 4.66 -15.26 23.60
N LEU A 126 5.14 -15.37 24.84
CA LEU A 126 4.53 -14.71 26.01
C LEU A 126 5.55 -14.00 26.90
N ALA A 127 5.81 -12.72 26.65
CA ALA A 127 6.37 -11.79 27.63
C ALA A 127 6.08 -10.32 27.27
N ASP A 128 4.80 -9.93 27.16
CA ASP A 128 4.44 -8.53 26.85
C ASP A 128 3.15 -8.06 27.55
N ALA A 129 2.90 -8.52 28.79
CA ALA A 129 1.66 -8.17 29.51
C ALA A 129 1.78 -7.69 30.97
N GLU A 130 2.93 -7.75 31.66
CA GLU A 130 2.95 -7.43 33.10
C GLU A 130 4.16 -6.60 33.60
N LEU A 131 4.70 -5.69 32.79
CA LEU A 131 5.86 -4.87 33.20
C LEU A 131 5.68 -3.37 32.89
N SER A 132 4.48 -2.81 33.09
CA SER A 132 4.12 -1.47 32.61
C SER A 132 4.43 -0.28 33.53
N ASP A 133 4.85 -0.46 34.79
CA ASP A 133 4.87 0.68 35.73
C ASP A 133 6.18 0.94 36.50
N GLU A 134 7.23 0.12 36.38
CA GLU A 134 8.54 0.42 37.00
C GLU A 134 9.66 0.82 36.01
N ILE A 135 9.48 0.63 34.69
CA ILE A 135 10.48 0.97 33.66
C ILE A 135 10.38 2.44 33.18
N LYS A 136 9.28 3.14 33.49
CA LYS A 136 9.06 4.55 33.08
C LYS A 136 10.06 5.56 33.65
N LYS A 137 10.88 5.18 34.64
CA LYS A 137 11.90 6.07 35.24
C LYS A 137 13.32 5.87 34.73
N ASP A 138 13.62 4.74 34.08
CA ASP A 138 14.98 4.41 33.62
C ASP A 138 15.21 4.72 32.11
N MET A 139 14.13 5.02 31.38
CA MET A 139 14.16 5.28 29.93
C MET A 139 14.55 6.72 29.53
N GLU A 140 14.56 7.68 30.45
CA GLU A 140 14.93 9.08 30.12
C GLU A 140 16.45 9.30 30.01
N GLU A 141 17.29 8.43 30.59
CA GLU A 141 18.76 8.58 30.55
C GLU A 141 19.48 7.78 29.45
N LYS A 142 18.88 6.70 28.92
CA LYS A 142 19.52 5.86 27.89
C LYS A 142 19.25 6.30 26.44
N ILE A 143 18.47 7.36 26.24
CA ILE A 143 18.20 7.99 24.93
C ILE A 143 19.43 8.71 24.35
N LYS A 144 20.53 8.86 25.10
CA LYS A 144 21.64 9.74 24.68
C LYS A 144 22.90 9.10 24.10
N GLU A 145 23.04 7.78 24.03
CA GLU A 145 24.26 7.21 23.43
C GLU A 145 24.01 6.18 22.33
N ARG A 146 24.04 6.72 21.10
CA ARG A 146 24.66 6.11 19.91
C ARG A 146 23.89 5.02 19.17
N GLN A 147 23.02 5.55 18.32
CA GLN A 147 22.76 5.12 16.94
C GLN A 147 23.95 4.42 16.24
N ARG A 148 23.68 3.27 15.60
CA ARG A 148 23.96 3.01 14.17
C ARG A 148 23.30 1.70 13.75
N GLY A 149 22.58 1.75 12.63
CA GLY A 149 21.55 0.78 12.28
C GLY A 149 22.03 -0.52 11.66
N LYS A 150 21.08 -1.44 11.51
CA LYS A 150 20.66 -2.04 10.24
C LYS A 150 19.31 -2.71 10.46
N ALA A 151 18.37 -2.33 9.59
CA ALA A 151 17.13 -3.06 9.37
C ALA A 151 17.48 -4.41 8.72
N VAL A 152 16.76 -5.47 9.08
CA VAL A 152 16.59 -6.61 8.18
C VAL A 152 15.09 -6.78 8.00
N GLU A 153 14.63 -6.18 6.91
CA GLU A 153 13.31 -6.39 6.33
C GLU A 153 13.35 -7.68 5.49
N ASN A 154 12.22 -8.38 5.42
CA ASN A 154 12.02 -9.68 4.79
C ASN A 154 12.76 -9.86 3.44
N ILE A 155 13.83 -10.66 3.41
CA ILE A 155 14.75 -10.82 2.25
C ILE A 155 14.05 -11.43 1.03
N GLU A 156 13.06 -12.30 1.25
CA GLU A 156 12.32 -12.97 0.17
C GLU A 156 11.42 -11.98 -0.61
N GLU A 157 10.85 -11.00 0.07
CA GLU A 157 10.06 -9.94 -0.55
C GLU A 157 10.94 -8.94 -1.31
N ILE A 158 12.15 -8.68 -0.81
CA ILE A 158 13.16 -7.86 -1.51
C ILE A 158 13.58 -8.54 -2.81
N ASN A 159 13.87 -9.84 -2.79
CA ASN A 159 14.21 -10.62 -3.99
C ASN A 159 13.04 -10.65 -5.01
N LYS A 160 11.79 -10.78 -4.54
CA LYS A 160 10.59 -10.73 -5.39
C LYS A 160 10.35 -9.35 -6.01
N ILE A 161 10.66 -8.27 -5.28
CA ILE A 161 10.63 -6.90 -5.81
C ILE A 161 11.77 -6.69 -6.81
N GLU A 162 12.95 -7.28 -6.59
CA GLU A 162 14.08 -7.20 -7.53
C GLU A 162 13.75 -7.81 -8.91
N LEU A 163 12.93 -8.87 -8.95
CA LEU A 163 12.37 -9.44 -10.20
C LEU A 163 11.51 -8.43 -10.99
N LEU A 164 10.89 -7.45 -10.31
CA LEU A 164 10.12 -6.39 -10.96
C LEU A 164 10.99 -5.22 -11.42
N ILE A 165 12.05 -4.91 -10.67
CA ILE A 165 12.94 -3.75 -10.88
C ILE A 165 13.73 -3.85 -12.20
N THR A 166 13.81 -5.04 -12.81
CA THR A 166 14.51 -5.22 -14.09
C THR A 166 13.94 -4.29 -15.17
N GLU A 167 14.78 -3.38 -15.69
CA GLU A 167 14.40 -2.46 -16.76
C GLU A 167 14.05 -3.22 -18.05
N PHE A 168 12.91 -2.87 -18.65
CA PHE A 168 12.49 -3.48 -19.91
C PHE A 168 12.78 -2.55 -21.09
N ASP A 169 13.88 -2.83 -21.80
CA ASP A 169 14.23 -2.20 -23.08
C ASP A 169 13.48 -2.85 -24.26
N GLY A 170 12.15 -2.87 -24.17
CA GLY A 170 11.31 -3.36 -25.25
C GLY A 170 11.35 -2.45 -26.48
N GLU A 171 11.45 -3.05 -27.66
CA GLU A 171 11.25 -2.34 -28.91
C GLU A 171 9.77 -2.37 -29.36
N PHE A 172 9.30 -1.21 -29.84
CA PHE A 172 7.97 -1.13 -30.43
C PHE A 172 7.96 -1.81 -31.80
N ASN A 173 6.94 -2.62 -32.05
CA ASN A 173 6.75 -3.40 -33.27
C ASN A 173 5.36 -3.10 -33.84
N GLY A 174 5.33 -2.25 -34.88
CA GLY A 174 4.09 -1.84 -35.54
C GLY A 174 3.32 -2.98 -36.20
N ASN A 175 3.98 -4.09 -36.57
CA ASN A 175 3.30 -5.26 -37.15
C ASN A 175 2.50 -6.02 -36.09
N ILE A 176 3.09 -6.22 -34.90
CA ILE A 176 2.39 -6.80 -33.75
C ILE A 176 1.19 -5.90 -33.38
N ASP A 177 1.41 -4.58 -33.32
CA ASP A 177 0.34 -3.65 -32.97
C ASP A 177 -0.84 -3.67 -33.96
N LYS A 178 -0.56 -3.65 -35.27
CA LYS A 178 -1.59 -3.78 -36.32
C LYS A 178 -2.39 -5.08 -36.17
N LYS A 179 -1.73 -6.19 -35.79
CA LYS A 179 -2.42 -7.47 -35.52
C LYS A 179 -3.32 -7.36 -34.29
N LEU A 180 -2.84 -6.75 -33.20
CA LEU A 180 -3.60 -6.54 -31.97
C LEU A 180 -4.82 -5.63 -32.18
N LYS A 181 -4.67 -4.57 -32.97
CA LYS A 181 -5.79 -3.69 -33.40
C LYS A 181 -6.90 -4.48 -34.10
N LYS A 182 -6.53 -5.36 -35.03
CA LYS A 182 -7.50 -6.23 -35.74
C LYS A 182 -8.20 -7.18 -34.77
N ILE A 183 -7.47 -7.81 -33.85
CA ILE A 183 -8.01 -8.70 -32.82
C ILE A 183 -8.98 -7.95 -31.91
N TYR A 184 -8.60 -6.75 -31.44
CA TYR A 184 -9.45 -5.92 -30.59
C TYR A 184 -10.76 -5.52 -31.29
N LYS A 185 -10.69 -5.06 -32.55
CA LYS A 185 -11.89 -4.74 -33.34
C LYS A 185 -12.82 -5.93 -33.54
N LYS A 186 -12.27 -7.14 -33.72
CA LYS A 186 -13.05 -8.38 -33.79
C LYS A 186 -13.79 -8.64 -32.48
N GLN A 187 -13.11 -8.51 -31.34
CA GLN A 187 -13.72 -8.70 -30.02
C GLN A 187 -14.83 -7.69 -29.71
N VAL A 188 -14.67 -6.42 -30.12
CA VAL A 188 -15.72 -5.41 -29.98
C VAL A 188 -16.97 -5.83 -30.79
N LYS A 189 -16.79 -6.32 -32.01
CA LYS A 189 -17.92 -6.79 -32.85
C LYS A 189 -18.60 -8.04 -32.28
N GLU A 190 -17.84 -8.94 -31.67
CA GLU A 190 -18.34 -10.17 -31.06
C GLU A 190 -18.91 -9.95 -29.64
N SER A 191 -18.69 -8.79 -29.05
CA SER A 191 -19.15 -8.48 -27.69
C SER A 191 -20.63 -8.14 -27.68
N VAL A 192 -21.38 -8.84 -26.83
CA VAL A 192 -22.75 -8.48 -26.48
C VAL A 192 -22.72 -7.64 -25.22
N ILE A 193 -23.21 -6.41 -25.30
CA ILE A 193 -23.30 -5.47 -24.18
C ILE A 193 -24.76 -5.29 -23.82
N THR A 194 -25.06 -5.50 -22.55
CA THR A 194 -26.40 -5.44 -21.95
C THR A 194 -26.47 -4.33 -20.91
N GLU A 195 -27.67 -4.03 -20.40
CA GLU A 195 -27.80 -3.09 -19.29
C GLU A 195 -27.12 -3.56 -18.00
N SER A 196 -27.00 -4.86 -17.80
CA SER A 196 -26.28 -5.46 -16.68
C SER A 196 -24.76 -5.48 -16.84
N SER A 197 -24.23 -5.12 -18.02
CA SER A 197 -22.78 -5.08 -18.26
C SER A 197 -22.11 -4.00 -17.40
N LYS A 198 -20.87 -4.27 -16.96
CA LYS A 198 -20.10 -3.31 -16.16
C LYS A 198 -19.81 -2.05 -16.96
N TRP A 199 -19.64 -0.92 -16.25
CA TRP A 199 -19.46 0.40 -16.88
C TRP A 199 -18.31 0.40 -17.90
N ILE A 200 -17.20 -0.28 -17.59
CA ILE A 200 -16.02 -0.37 -18.47
C ILE A 200 -16.30 -1.17 -19.75
N GLN A 201 -17.13 -2.22 -19.65
CA GLN A 201 -17.57 -3.01 -20.80
C GLN A 201 -18.49 -2.18 -21.70
N LYS A 202 -19.39 -1.37 -21.09
CA LYS A 202 -20.26 -0.43 -21.81
C LYS A 202 -19.45 0.64 -22.53
N HIS A 203 -18.47 1.25 -21.85
CA HIS A 203 -17.64 2.31 -22.41
C HIS A 203 -16.84 1.83 -23.63
N TYR A 204 -16.08 0.74 -23.48
CA TYR A 204 -15.23 0.22 -24.55
C TYR A 204 -15.95 -0.70 -25.55
N LYS A 205 -17.24 -0.98 -25.32
CA LYS A 205 -18.06 -1.93 -26.09
C LYS A 205 -17.39 -3.30 -26.21
N ASN A 206 -16.83 -3.78 -25.12
CA ASN A 206 -16.05 -5.01 -25.10
C ASN A 206 -16.29 -5.80 -23.82
N ASN A 207 -16.81 -7.02 -23.94
CA ASN A 207 -17.16 -7.87 -22.80
C ASN A 207 -15.95 -8.61 -22.19
N LYS A 208 -14.75 -8.42 -22.74
CA LYS A 208 -13.51 -9.01 -22.21
C LYS A 208 -12.92 -8.23 -21.03
N TYR A 209 -13.39 -7.00 -20.79
CA TYR A 209 -13.06 -6.28 -19.56
C TYR A 209 -13.85 -6.83 -18.39
N ASP A 210 -13.23 -6.81 -17.22
CA ASP A 210 -13.92 -7.08 -15.96
C ASP A 210 -13.38 -6.21 -14.83
N ILE A 211 -14.08 -6.19 -13.70
CA ILE A 211 -13.70 -5.46 -12.48
C ILE A 211 -13.71 -6.43 -11.31
N ILE A 212 -12.60 -6.53 -10.59
CA ILE A 212 -12.45 -7.31 -9.36
C ILE A 212 -12.42 -6.32 -8.20
N ASP A 213 -13.35 -6.50 -7.27
CA ASP A 213 -13.42 -5.72 -6.03
C ASP A 213 -12.45 -6.30 -4.98
N ASN A 214 -12.10 -5.51 -3.97
CA ASN A 214 -11.21 -5.90 -2.88
C ASN A 214 -11.75 -5.44 -1.51
N GLU A 215 -10.98 -5.63 -0.45
CA GLU A 215 -11.39 -5.41 0.94
C GLU A 215 -11.73 -3.94 1.25
N GLY A 216 -11.25 -2.99 0.46
CA GLY A 216 -11.56 -1.57 0.61
C GLY A 216 -10.77 -0.83 1.67
N GLY A 217 -11.24 0.36 2.01
CA GLY A 217 -10.55 1.27 2.93
C GLY A 217 -9.23 1.80 2.37
N GLY A 218 -8.32 2.24 3.26
CA GLY A 218 -7.03 2.76 2.84
C GLY A 218 -6.12 1.73 2.16
N ASP A 219 -6.45 0.44 2.25
CA ASP A 219 -5.71 -0.67 1.63
C ASP A 219 -6.04 -0.88 0.16
N CYS A 220 -7.14 -0.31 -0.37
CA CYS A 220 -7.68 -0.67 -1.68
C CYS A 220 -6.67 -0.60 -2.83
N LEU A 221 -5.84 0.46 -2.91
CA LEU A 221 -4.79 0.54 -3.94
C LEU A 221 -3.76 -0.58 -3.77
N PHE A 222 -3.29 -0.81 -2.54
CA PHE A 222 -2.30 -1.83 -2.23
C PHE A 222 -2.85 -3.23 -2.54
N SER A 223 -4.11 -3.52 -2.21
CA SER A 223 -4.79 -4.76 -2.59
C SER A 223 -4.81 -4.95 -4.11
N THR A 224 -5.13 -3.90 -4.90
CA THR A 224 -5.10 -4.04 -6.37
C THR A 224 -3.70 -4.35 -6.92
N ILE A 225 -2.64 -3.80 -6.30
CA ILE A 225 -1.26 -4.08 -6.71
C ILE A 225 -0.87 -5.52 -6.34
N ARG A 226 -1.16 -5.96 -5.11
CA ARG A 226 -0.98 -7.36 -4.66
C ARG A 226 -1.66 -8.32 -5.64
N ASP A 227 -2.96 -8.14 -5.85
CA ASP A 227 -3.80 -9.07 -6.63
C ASP A 227 -3.34 -9.14 -8.11
N SER A 228 -2.74 -8.05 -8.62
CA SER A 228 -2.12 -8.02 -9.95
C SER A 228 -0.80 -8.78 -10.01
N LEU A 229 0.05 -8.66 -9.00
CA LEU A 229 1.38 -9.29 -8.96
C LEU A 229 1.29 -10.82 -8.79
N GLU A 230 0.24 -11.32 -8.14
CA GLU A 230 -0.06 -12.76 -8.06
C GLU A 230 -0.17 -13.43 -9.45
N ASP A 231 -0.65 -12.70 -10.47
CA ASP A 231 -0.83 -13.20 -11.85
C ASP A 231 0.52 -13.52 -12.54
N ILE A 232 1.63 -13.08 -11.95
CA ILE A 232 3.01 -13.40 -12.36
C ILE A 232 3.81 -14.11 -11.25
N ASN A 233 3.11 -14.75 -10.30
CA ASN A 233 3.69 -15.47 -9.16
C ASN A 233 4.54 -14.60 -8.22
N ILE A 234 4.24 -13.30 -8.15
CA ILE A 234 4.87 -12.37 -7.21
C ILE A 234 3.88 -12.11 -6.09
N ASN A 235 4.02 -12.88 -5.01
CA ASN A 235 3.15 -12.81 -3.85
C ASN A 235 3.75 -11.81 -2.86
N LEU A 236 3.14 -10.61 -2.76
CA LEU A 236 3.48 -9.58 -1.78
C LEU A 236 2.27 -9.28 -0.91
N SER A 237 2.45 -9.10 0.40
CA SER A 237 1.35 -8.67 1.25
C SER A 237 1.05 -7.17 1.06
N VAL A 238 -0.16 -6.73 1.44
CA VAL A 238 -0.49 -5.30 1.54
C VAL A 238 0.49 -4.59 2.48
N GLN A 239 0.85 -5.24 3.59
CA GLN A 239 1.79 -4.68 4.56
C GLN A 239 3.19 -4.45 3.96
N SER A 240 3.62 -5.34 3.07
CA SER A 240 4.91 -5.27 2.37
C SER A 240 4.96 -4.08 1.42
N LEU A 241 3.90 -3.89 0.63
CA LEU A 241 3.76 -2.72 -0.24
C LEU A 241 3.71 -1.41 0.55
N ARG A 242 3.04 -1.42 1.72
CA ARG A 242 3.04 -0.27 2.64
C ARG A 242 4.41 0.00 3.26
N ASN A 243 5.18 -1.05 3.58
CA ASN A 243 6.55 -0.91 4.08
C ASN A 243 7.46 -0.30 3.02
N VAL A 244 7.40 -0.78 1.77
CA VAL A 244 8.11 -0.20 0.62
C VAL A 244 7.80 1.29 0.48
N LEU A 245 6.53 1.65 0.51
CA LEU A 245 6.11 3.06 0.43
C LEU A 245 6.61 3.89 1.62
N SER A 246 6.45 3.37 2.83
CA SER A 246 6.90 4.02 4.08
C SER A 246 8.40 4.30 4.07
N ASN A 247 9.20 3.33 3.62
CA ASN A 247 10.64 3.49 3.51
C ASN A 247 11.03 4.54 2.48
N ALA A 248 10.30 4.62 1.37
CA ALA A 248 10.48 5.61 0.32
C ALA A 248 10.02 7.04 0.72
N MET A 249 9.36 7.24 1.86
CA MET A 249 8.99 8.58 2.32
C MET A 249 10.21 9.39 2.76
N THR A 250 10.29 10.64 2.28
CA THR A 250 11.38 11.59 2.54
C THR A 250 10.89 12.76 3.40
N GLN A 251 11.84 13.57 3.87
CA GLN A 251 11.56 14.79 4.61
C GLN A 251 10.68 15.77 3.80
N GLU A 252 10.94 15.90 2.50
CA GLU A 252 10.13 16.69 1.57
C GLU A 252 8.67 16.21 1.52
N ASN A 253 8.43 14.89 1.57
CA ASN A 253 7.06 14.37 1.63
C ASN A 253 6.36 14.78 2.93
N TYR A 254 7.05 14.66 4.07
CA TYR A 254 6.51 15.11 5.35
C TYR A 254 6.18 16.60 5.35
N GLU A 255 7.10 17.44 4.85
CA GLU A 255 6.89 18.89 4.76
C GLU A 255 5.70 19.22 3.87
N THR A 256 5.61 18.60 2.70
CA THR A 256 4.48 18.80 1.77
C THR A 256 3.14 18.41 2.42
N TYR A 257 3.06 17.25 3.07
CA TYR A 257 1.83 16.83 3.76
C TYR A 257 1.49 17.76 4.93
N LYS A 258 2.50 18.20 5.68
CA LYS A 258 2.33 19.07 6.84
C LYS A 258 1.87 20.46 6.44
N GLU A 259 2.47 21.03 5.39
CA GLU A 259 2.08 22.32 4.82
C GLU A 259 0.63 22.31 4.33
N ASN A 260 0.23 21.30 3.57
CA ASN A 260 -1.15 21.15 3.10
C ASN A 260 -2.13 21.00 4.27
N PHE A 261 -1.80 20.17 5.26
CA PHE A 261 -2.61 20.00 6.45
C PHE A 261 -2.77 21.32 7.23
N ASP A 262 -1.67 22.02 7.50
CA ASP A 262 -1.68 23.26 8.29
C ASP A 262 -2.42 24.38 7.55
N LEU A 263 -2.25 24.49 6.23
CA LEU A 263 -2.95 25.45 5.38
C LEU A 263 -4.46 25.22 5.40
N LEU A 264 -4.91 23.99 5.12
CA LEU A 264 -6.33 23.64 5.09
C LEU A 264 -6.96 23.73 6.49
N ASN A 265 -6.27 23.27 7.53
CA ASN A 265 -6.75 23.40 8.90
C ASN A 265 -6.92 24.87 9.30
N LYS A 266 -5.95 25.74 8.96
CA LYS A 266 -6.04 27.18 9.22
C LYS A 266 -7.21 27.81 8.47
N GLU A 267 -7.43 27.45 7.21
CA GLU A 267 -8.60 27.90 6.44
C GLU A 267 -9.91 27.51 7.12
N ILE A 268 -10.05 26.24 7.54
CA ILE A 268 -11.25 25.74 8.23
C ILE A 268 -11.48 26.48 9.56
N MET A 269 -10.41 26.72 10.34
CA MET A 269 -10.53 27.46 11.60
C MET A 269 -10.96 28.91 11.37
N ASN A 270 -10.37 29.59 10.39
CA ASN A 270 -10.78 30.96 10.04
C ASN A 270 -12.26 31.03 9.62
N ILE A 271 -12.72 30.08 8.80
CA ILE A 271 -14.13 30.04 8.38
C ILE A 271 -15.04 29.78 9.59
N LYS A 272 -14.65 28.88 10.51
CA LYS A 272 -15.42 28.62 11.74
C LYS A 272 -15.51 29.85 12.64
N ASP A 273 -14.41 30.58 12.81
CA ASP A 273 -14.37 31.81 13.60
C ASP A 273 -15.24 32.90 12.98
N GLU A 274 -15.19 33.06 11.66
CA GLU A 274 -16.06 34.01 10.94
C GLU A 274 -17.54 33.63 11.04
N LEU A 275 -17.87 32.33 10.90
CA LEU A 275 -19.24 31.84 11.11
C LEU A 275 -19.73 32.09 12.54
N SER A 276 -18.86 31.93 13.54
CA SER A 276 -19.17 32.21 14.94
C SER A 276 -19.45 33.71 15.16
N SER A 277 -18.61 34.59 14.59
CA SER A 277 -18.81 36.04 14.61
C SER A 277 -20.15 36.44 13.98
N LEU A 278 -20.42 35.97 12.75
CA LEU A 278 -21.68 36.27 12.05
C LEU A 278 -22.91 35.77 12.81
N LYS A 279 -22.81 34.62 13.48
CA LYS A 279 -23.88 34.09 14.33
C LYS A 279 -24.17 35.01 15.52
N ASN A 280 -23.13 35.55 16.16
CA ASN A 280 -23.25 36.48 17.27
C ASN A 280 -23.84 37.82 16.82
N GLU A 281 -23.38 38.37 15.69
CA GLU A 281 -23.92 39.60 15.11
C GLU A 281 -25.40 39.44 14.70
N SER A 282 -25.75 38.32 14.06
CA SER A 282 -27.15 37.99 13.74
C SER A 282 -28.03 37.87 14.99
N LYS A 283 -27.48 37.36 16.10
CA LYS A 283 -28.19 37.28 17.39
C LYS A 283 -28.45 38.67 17.96
N ASP A 284 -27.47 39.57 17.91
CA ASP A 284 -27.61 40.95 18.37
C ASP A 284 -28.64 41.73 17.54
N LEU A 285 -28.56 41.65 16.20
CA LEU A 285 -29.55 42.27 15.31
C LEU A 285 -30.98 41.77 15.57
N LYS A 286 -31.15 40.48 15.91
CA LYS A 286 -32.47 39.94 16.30
C LYS A 286 -32.98 40.53 17.61
N LEU A 287 -32.10 40.77 18.59
CA LEU A 287 -32.44 41.43 19.86
C LEU A 287 -32.86 42.88 19.60
N GLN A 288 -32.05 43.65 18.85
CA GLN A 288 -32.38 45.02 18.47
C GLN A 288 -33.72 45.11 17.71
N TYR A 289 -33.97 44.18 16.78
CA TYR A 289 -35.23 44.10 16.04
C TYR A 289 -36.43 43.86 16.97
N SER A 290 -36.29 42.96 17.96
CA SER A 290 -37.31 42.66 18.96
C SER A 290 -37.64 43.89 19.81
N ASP A 291 -36.62 44.61 20.28
CA ASP A 291 -36.80 45.78 21.13
C ASP A 291 -37.41 46.96 20.36
N LEU A 292 -37.00 47.18 19.10
CA LEU A 292 -37.68 48.16 18.23
C LEU A 292 -39.12 47.76 17.93
N THR A 293 -39.44 46.47 17.89
CA THR A 293 -40.82 46.00 17.72
C THR A 293 -41.67 46.35 18.94
N LYS A 294 -41.13 46.24 20.16
CA LYS A 294 -41.80 46.69 21.40
C LYS A 294 -41.99 48.21 21.41
N LYS A 295 -40.93 48.97 21.12
CA LYS A 295 -40.99 50.46 21.05
C LYS A 295 -42.00 50.96 20.02
N ALA A 296 -42.04 50.37 18.83
CA ALA A 296 -43.01 50.74 17.80
C ALA A 296 -44.47 50.51 18.25
N LYS A 297 -44.75 49.45 19.03
CA LYS A 297 -46.09 49.24 19.60
C LYS A 297 -46.45 50.34 20.61
N LEU A 298 -45.51 50.75 21.45
CA LEU A 298 -45.69 51.82 22.44
C LEU A 298 -45.94 53.18 21.77
N TYR A 299 -45.10 53.59 20.82
CA TYR A 299 -45.29 54.86 20.09
C TYR A 299 -46.62 54.91 19.32
N LYS A 300 -47.09 53.76 18.84
CA LYS A 300 -48.41 53.65 18.22
C LYS A 300 -49.55 53.89 19.23
N SER A 301 -49.46 53.40 20.46
CA SER A 301 -50.46 53.68 21.50
C SER A 301 -50.40 55.12 22.01
N GLU A 302 -49.21 55.74 22.00
CA GLU A 302 -48.99 57.12 22.46
C GLU A 302 -49.22 58.18 21.37
N ASN A 303 -49.62 57.77 20.15
CA ASN A 303 -49.80 58.66 18.98
C ASN A 303 -48.53 59.44 18.54
N GLU A 304 -47.33 58.96 18.88
CA GLU A 304 -46.06 59.57 18.50
C GLU A 304 -45.62 59.17 17.08
N ARG A 305 -46.24 59.79 16.06
CA ARG A 305 -46.12 59.37 14.64
C ARG A 305 -44.68 59.37 14.10
N ASP A 306 -43.88 60.37 14.42
CA ASP A 306 -42.51 60.50 13.88
C ASP A 306 -41.57 59.43 14.45
N LYS A 307 -41.63 59.21 15.77
CA LYS A 307 -40.87 58.14 16.45
C LYS A 307 -41.30 56.75 16.00
N LEU A 308 -42.59 56.54 15.73
CA LEU A 308 -43.09 55.31 15.13
C LEU A 308 -42.46 55.06 13.75
N LEU A 309 -42.45 56.08 12.89
CA LEU A 309 -41.89 55.97 11.53
C LEU A 309 -40.39 55.65 11.57
N GLU A 310 -39.65 56.32 12.45
CA GLU A 310 -38.22 56.07 12.68
C GLU A 310 -37.95 54.63 13.13
N ALA A 311 -38.71 54.12 14.11
CA ALA A 311 -38.56 52.75 14.60
C ALA A 311 -38.87 51.70 13.52
N VAL A 312 -39.86 51.95 12.66
CA VAL A 312 -40.19 51.07 11.53
C VAL A 312 -39.09 51.09 10.47
N ASN A 313 -38.51 52.24 10.16
CA ASN A 313 -37.42 52.34 9.19
C ASN A 313 -36.15 51.63 9.68
N LYS A 314 -35.73 51.85 10.94
CA LYS A 314 -34.61 51.12 11.56
C LYS A 314 -34.83 49.61 11.57
N ARG A 315 -36.06 49.13 11.78
CA ARG A 315 -36.39 47.70 11.68
C ARG A 315 -36.18 47.15 10.28
N LYS A 316 -36.55 47.90 9.22
CA LYS A 316 -36.30 47.48 7.84
C LYS A 316 -34.81 47.39 7.54
N GLU A 317 -34.02 48.35 8.03
CA GLU A 317 -32.56 48.35 7.90
C GLU A 317 -31.93 47.15 8.61
N ILE A 318 -32.26 46.91 9.88
CA ILE A 318 -31.77 45.76 10.66
C ILE A 318 -32.16 44.43 9.99
N LYS A 319 -33.39 44.32 9.47
CA LYS A 319 -33.81 43.13 8.74
C LYS A 319 -32.94 42.91 7.49
N SER A 320 -32.73 43.96 6.71
CA SER A 320 -31.88 43.92 5.51
C SER A 320 -30.43 43.53 5.84
N GLN A 321 -29.84 44.12 6.89
CA GLN A 321 -28.51 43.75 7.39
C GLN A 321 -28.45 42.28 7.79
N ASN A 322 -29.41 41.81 8.60
CA ASN A 322 -29.45 40.42 9.05
C ASN A 322 -29.67 39.42 7.89
N ASP A 323 -30.41 39.79 6.86
CA ASP A 323 -30.58 38.96 5.67
C ASP A 323 -29.27 38.86 4.86
N LYS A 324 -28.50 39.95 4.74
CA LYS A 324 -27.13 39.92 4.17
C LYS A 324 -26.18 39.02 4.97
N LEU A 325 -26.23 39.07 6.31
CA LEU A 325 -25.40 38.20 7.16
C LEU A 325 -25.74 36.71 6.96
N LYS A 326 -27.02 36.36 6.81
CA LYS A 326 -27.44 34.98 6.52
C LYS A 326 -26.93 34.51 5.17
N GLU A 327 -26.98 35.35 4.14
CA GLU A 327 -26.46 35.02 2.82
C GLU A 327 -24.95 34.79 2.87
N LYS A 328 -24.21 35.68 3.53
CA LYS A 328 -22.77 35.52 3.77
C LYS A 328 -22.46 34.22 4.52
N SER A 329 -23.21 33.92 5.58
CA SER A 329 -23.06 32.68 6.36
C SER A 329 -23.32 31.43 5.51
N LYS A 330 -24.35 31.44 4.64
CA LYS A 330 -24.63 30.33 3.72
C LYS A 330 -23.48 30.09 2.74
N ASN A 331 -22.89 31.15 2.20
CA ASN A 331 -21.75 31.05 1.30
C ASN A 331 -20.50 30.50 2.02
N LEU A 332 -20.21 30.99 3.23
CA LEU A 332 -19.12 30.46 4.06
C LEU A 332 -19.33 29.00 4.45
N MET A 333 -20.57 28.56 4.73
CA MET A 333 -20.86 27.15 5.00
C MET A 333 -20.54 26.26 3.79
N LYS A 334 -20.85 26.72 2.57
CA LYS A 334 -20.50 26.00 1.33
C LYS A 334 -18.97 25.94 1.14
N GLN A 335 -18.26 27.04 1.40
CA GLN A 335 -16.80 27.07 1.36
C GLN A 335 -16.19 26.12 2.39
N ASN A 336 -16.71 26.11 3.62
CA ASN A 336 -16.27 25.20 4.68
C ASN A 336 -16.49 23.73 4.30
N GLN A 337 -17.60 23.40 3.62
CA GLN A 337 -17.85 22.05 3.11
C GLN A 337 -16.78 21.63 2.09
N ASN A 338 -16.44 22.51 1.14
CA ASN A 338 -15.38 22.23 0.16
C ASN A 338 -14.00 22.09 0.83
N ALA A 339 -13.69 22.97 1.80
CA ALA A 339 -12.43 22.89 2.55
C ALA A 339 -12.33 21.60 3.37
N LEU A 340 -13.44 21.14 3.97
CA LEU A 340 -13.50 19.86 4.69
C LEU A 340 -13.30 18.65 3.77
N ILE A 341 -13.82 18.69 2.54
CA ILE A 341 -13.59 17.64 1.54
C ILE A 341 -12.09 17.58 1.20
N ASN A 342 -11.47 18.72 0.86
CA ASN A 342 -10.03 18.76 0.55
C ASN A 342 -9.17 18.37 1.76
N PHE A 343 -9.61 18.71 2.97
CA PHE A 343 -8.91 18.37 4.21
C PHE A 343 -8.97 16.88 4.54
N GLN A 344 -9.96 16.13 4.00
CA GLN A 344 -10.10 14.70 4.24
C GLN A 344 -8.83 13.94 3.84
N ASP A 345 -8.23 14.32 2.71
CA ASP A 345 -7.01 13.72 2.16
C ASP A 345 -5.80 13.89 3.09
N PHE A 346 -5.77 14.97 3.87
CA PHE A 346 -4.65 15.29 4.77
C PHE A 346 -4.97 15.05 6.25
N LYS A 347 -6.19 14.62 6.59
CA LYS A 347 -6.67 14.47 7.97
C LYS A 347 -5.76 13.56 8.82
N PHE A 348 -5.10 12.58 8.19
CA PHE A 348 -4.17 11.67 8.86
C PHE A 348 -2.96 12.39 9.48
N MET A 349 -2.65 13.62 9.05
CA MET A 349 -1.51 14.41 9.55
C MET A 349 -1.72 15.07 10.93
N LYS A 350 -2.92 14.96 11.53
CA LYS A 350 -3.29 15.68 12.77
C LYS A 350 -2.27 15.57 13.91
N ASP A 351 -1.71 14.38 14.12
CA ASP A 351 -0.78 14.08 15.23
C ASP A 351 0.62 13.67 14.74
N ILE A 352 0.92 13.97 13.46
CA ILE A 352 2.19 13.65 12.80
C ILE A 352 3.07 14.90 12.82
N ASN A 353 4.15 14.85 13.61
CA ASN A 353 5.04 15.99 13.84
C ASN A 353 6.48 15.75 13.37
N ASN A 354 6.75 14.63 12.71
CA ASN A 354 8.02 14.32 12.06
C ASN A 354 7.85 13.21 11.02
N LEU A 355 8.89 13.03 10.21
CA LEU A 355 8.97 11.98 9.19
C LEU A 355 8.78 10.58 9.78
N GLN A 356 9.31 10.29 10.97
CA GLN A 356 9.23 8.96 11.58
C GLN A 356 7.78 8.57 11.87
N LYS A 357 6.97 9.50 12.40
CA LYS A 357 5.54 9.28 12.59
C LYS A 357 4.78 9.16 11.28
N LEU A 358 5.17 9.94 10.26
CA LEU A 358 4.58 9.78 8.92
C LEU A 358 4.81 8.37 8.40
N LYS A 359 6.04 7.87 8.50
CA LYS A 359 6.39 6.49 8.10
C LYS A 359 5.55 5.44 8.83
N VAL A 360 5.29 5.62 10.13
CA VAL A 360 4.42 4.72 10.90
C VAL A 360 2.98 4.74 10.39
N ILE A 361 2.40 5.91 10.13
CA ILE A 361 1.02 6.04 9.65
C ILE A 361 0.85 5.49 8.23
N VAL A 362 1.83 5.67 7.34
CA VAL A 362 1.81 5.09 5.98
C VAL A 362 1.72 3.55 6.02
N LYS A 363 2.24 2.92 7.08
CA LYS A 363 2.15 1.46 7.29
C LYS A 363 0.77 0.99 7.73
N GLN A 364 -0.17 1.89 8.03
CA GLN A 364 -1.48 1.57 8.57
C GLN A 364 -2.59 1.81 7.55
N SER A 365 -3.71 1.09 7.69
CA SER A 365 -4.88 1.19 6.79
C SER A 365 -5.66 2.51 6.89
N ASN A 366 -5.32 3.37 7.85
CA ASN A 366 -5.84 4.74 7.95
C ASN A 366 -5.16 5.71 6.97
N PHE A 367 -4.01 5.33 6.38
CA PHE A 367 -3.39 6.07 5.28
C PHE A 367 -3.95 5.60 3.94
N TRP A 368 -4.44 6.57 3.18
CA TRP A 368 -5.00 6.41 1.85
C TRP A 368 -3.99 6.85 0.82
N ALA A 369 -3.73 6.00 -0.18
CA ALA A 369 -2.73 6.28 -1.19
C ALA A 369 -3.19 7.38 -2.16
N ASP A 370 -2.43 8.46 -2.21
CA ASP A 370 -2.60 9.60 -3.10
C ASP A 370 -1.74 9.47 -4.38
N SER A 371 -1.72 10.50 -5.22
CA SER A 371 -0.85 10.56 -6.41
C SER A 371 0.64 10.38 -6.09
N ASN A 372 1.10 10.86 -4.93
CA ASN A 372 2.49 10.72 -4.50
C ASN A 372 2.82 9.26 -4.16
N ALA A 373 1.94 8.59 -3.42
CA ALA A 373 2.04 7.18 -3.08
C ALA A 373 2.06 6.30 -4.33
N ILE A 374 1.17 6.57 -5.30
CA ILE A 374 1.16 5.87 -6.60
C ILE A 374 2.51 6.07 -7.30
N SER A 375 2.98 7.32 -7.46
CA SER A 375 4.24 7.62 -8.14
C SER A 375 5.45 6.93 -7.50
N LYS A 376 5.49 6.87 -6.15
CA LYS A 376 6.53 6.14 -5.42
C LYS A 376 6.44 4.64 -5.63
N LEU A 377 5.27 4.04 -5.55
CA LEU A 377 5.08 2.61 -5.77
C LEU A 377 5.44 2.20 -7.21
N GLU A 378 5.03 3.01 -8.20
CA GLU A 378 5.41 2.82 -9.61
C GLU A 378 6.92 2.78 -9.80
N LYS A 379 7.64 3.69 -9.13
CA LYS A 379 9.10 3.73 -9.15
C LYS A 379 9.73 2.53 -8.43
N MET A 380 9.30 2.25 -7.19
CA MET A 380 9.91 1.21 -6.35
C MET A 380 9.68 -0.20 -6.90
N LEU A 381 8.54 -0.43 -7.57
CA LEU A 381 8.19 -1.72 -8.17
C LEU A 381 8.49 -1.76 -9.68
N ASN A 382 8.94 -0.67 -10.29
CA ASN A 382 9.12 -0.54 -11.76
C ASN A 382 7.89 -1.04 -12.56
N VAL A 383 6.69 -0.66 -12.10
CA VAL A 383 5.41 -0.92 -12.77
C VAL A 383 4.72 0.40 -13.09
N LYS A 384 3.80 0.41 -14.07
CA LYS A 384 2.93 1.57 -14.32
C LYS A 384 1.49 1.24 -13.94
N VAL A 385 0.91 2.04 -13.06
CA VAL A 385 -0.52 2.00 -12.73
C VAL A 385 -1.28 2.95 -13.67
N ILE A 386 -2.27 2.42 -14.38
CA ILE A 386 -3.18 3.13 -15.26
C ILE A 386 -4.50 3.32 -14.51
N VAL A 387 -4.83 4.56 -14.15
CA VAL A 387 -6.01 4.87 -13.34
C VAL A 387 -7.17 5.33 -14.24
N LEU A 388 -8.30 4.62 -14.16
CA LEU A 388 -9.55 4.98 -14.83
C LEU A 388 -10.54 5.63 -13.84
N LEU A 389 -10.97 6.85 -14.11
CA LEU A 389 -11.88 7.62 -13.29
C LEU A 389 -13.34 7.26 -13.62
N LYS A 390 -13.99 6.50 -12.73
CA LYS A 390 -15.41 6.12 -12.93
C LYS A 390 -16.35 7.33 -12.96
N LYS A 391 -16.04 8.37 -12.17
CA LYS A 391 -16.81 9.62 -12.14
C LYS A 391 -16.91 10.26 -13.52
N ASN A 392 -15.80 10.30 -14.27
CA ASN A 392 -15.79 10.84 -15.63
C ASN A 392 -16.75 10.09 -16.56
N TYR A 393 -16.89 8.77 -16.41
CA TYR A 393 -17.87 8.01 -17.17
C TYR A 393 -19.31 8.39 -16.80
N GLN A 394 -19.59 8.56 -15.50
CA GLN A 394 -20.92 8.96 -15.01
C GLN A 394 -21.31 10.36 -15.48
N ASP A 395 -20.35 11.27 -15.55
CA ASP A 395 -20.53 12.64 -16.02
C ASP A 395 -20.59 12.75 -17.55
N GLY A 396 -20.39 11.64 -18.29
CA GLY A 396 -20.38 11.61 -19.75
C GLY A 396 -19.11 12.21 -20.37
N ASN A 397 -18.04 12.38 -19.59
CA ASN A 397 -16.76 12.86 -20.07
C ASN A 397 -16.11 11.83 -21.00
N LYS A 398 -15.50 12.32 -22.09
CA LYS A 398 -14.82 11.46 -23.07
C LYS A 398 -13.52 10.86 -22.55
N SER A 399 -12.83 11.54 -21.64
CA SER A 399 -11.53 11.10 -21.10
C SER A 399 -11.74 10.43 -19.75
N LEU A 400 -11.40 9.14 -19.66
CA LEU A 400 -11.50 8.39 -18.41
C LEU A 400 -10.16 8.17 -17.73
N ILE A 401 -9.06 8.33 -18.46
CA ILE A 401 -7.72 8.07 -17.91
C ILE A 401 -7.24 9.29 -17.12
N SER A 402 -6.77 9.04 -15.89
CA SER A 402 -5.93 9.99 -15.17
C SER A 402 -4.48 9.78 -15.59
N CYS A 403 -3.87 10.83 -16.15
CA CYS A 403 -2.52 10.76 -16.67
C CYS A 403 -1.43 10.89 -15.60
N GLY A 404 -1.82 11.20 -14.36
CA GLY A 404 -0.92 11.59 -13.30
C GLY A 404 -0.38 13.02 -13.48
N ASP A 405 0.01 13.62 -12.38
CA ASP A 405 0.49 15.00 -12.27
C ASP A 405 1.91 15.08 -11.68
N MET A 406 2.46 13.95 -11.24
CA MET A 406 3.78 13.87 -10.62
C MET A 406 4.72 12.94 -11.40
N VAL A 407 5.92 13.43 -11.68
CA VAL A 407 7.05 12.64 -12.20
C VAL A 407 8.23 12.86 -11.27
N SER A 408 8.80 11.79 -10.73
CA SER A 408 9.94 11.90 -9.82
C SER A 408 11.16 12.51 -10.52
N LYS A 409 11.92 13.33 -9.79
CA LYS A 409 13.11 14.00 -10.31
C LYS A 409 14.12 13.03 -10.94
N ASP A 410 14.32 11.86 -10.33
CA ASP A 410 15.24 10.86 -10.88
C ASP A 410 14.82 10.37 -12.27
N ILE A 411 13.50 10.25 -12.53
CA ILE A 411 12.97 9.87 -13.84
C ILE A 411 13.12 11.02 -14.84
N THR A 412 12.89 12.26 -14.40
CA THR A 412 13.09 13.43 -15.27
C THR A 412 14.55 13.61 -15.65
N ASP A 413 15.46 13.43 -14.69
CA ASP A 413 16.90 13.57 -14.86
C ASP A 413 17.47 12.44 -15.72
N LYS A 414 17.01 11.19 -15.52
CA LYS A 414 17.33 10.04 -16.38
C LYS A 414 16.70 10.16 -17.78
N GLY A 415 15.61 10.90 -17.90
CA GLY A 415 14.86 11.05 -19.14
C GLY A 415 14.12 9.78 -19.60
N SER A 416 14.01 8.75 -18.74
CA SER A 416 13.33 7.50 -19.08
C SER A 416 12.74 6.77 -17.87
N PHE A 417 11.63 6.07 -18.11
CA PHE A 417 10.98 5.13 -17.20
C PHE A 417 10.63 3.86 -18.00
N LYS A 418 11.11 2.69 -17.57
CA LYS A 418 11.05 1.45 -18.36
C LYS A 418 10.31 0.31 -17.63
N PRO A 419 9.02 0.49 -17.33
CA PRO A 419 8.23 -0.54 -16.67
C PRO A 419 7.99 -1.71 -17.63
N LYS A 420 8.22 -2.93 -17.13
CA LYS A 420 7.83 -4.15 -17.85
C LYS A 420 6.32 -4.39 -17.78
N TYR A 421 5.76 -4.08 -16.61
CA TYR A 421 4.38 -4.42 -16.25
C TYR A 421 3.51 -3.19 -16.02
N TYR A 422 2.24 -3.35 -16.36
CA TYR A 422 1.19 -2.35 -16.26
C TYR A 422 0.01 -2.94 -15.49
N ILE A 423 -0.53 -2.16 -14.56
CA ILE A 423 -1.70 -2.51 -13.75
C ILE A 423 -2.79 -1.51 -14.08
N ILE A 424 -4.03 -1.97 -14.29
CA ILE A 424 -5.15 -1.08 -14.61
C ILE A 424 -6.09 -1.09 -13.42
N VAL A 425 -6.37 0.09 -12.86
CA VAL A 425 -7.29 0.26 -11.74
C VAL A 425 -8.42 1.20 -12.13
N SER A 426 -9.59 1.01 -11.52
CA SER A 426 -10.67 1.99 -11.57
C SER A 426 -10.78 2.67 -10.22
N PHE A 427 -10.70 3.99 -10.24
CA PHE A 427 -11.00 4.83 -9.09
C PHE A 427 -12.49 5.11 -9.04
N MET A 428 -13.12 4.77 -7.92
CA MET A 428 -14.55 4.91 -7.68
C MET A 428 -14.80 5.75 -6.42
N GLU A 429 -15.54 6.83 -6.55
CA GLU A 429 -16.07 7.56 -5.40
C GLU A 429 -17.28 6.76 -4.85
N ARG A 430 -17.21 6.27 -3.61
CA ARG A 430 -18.34 5.64 -2.89
C ARG A 430 -18.76 6.52 -1.72
N ASN A 431 -19.95 6.27 -1.19
CA ASN A 431 -20.42 6.94 0.04
C ASN A 431 -19.53 6.63 1.26
N GLU A 432 -18.82 5.50 1.23
CA GLU A 432 -17.91 5.01 2.26
C GLU A 432 -16.47 5.52 2.09
N GLY A 433 -16.23 6.35 1.07
CA GLY A 433 -14.92 6.87 0.70
C GLY A 433 -14.53 6.47 -0.72
N ASP A 434 -13.39 6.97 -1.16
CA ASP A 434 -12.81 6.59 -2.44
C ASP A 434 -12.44 5.10 -2.46
N HIS A 435 -12.27 4.52 -3.63
CA HIS A 435 -11.99 3.09 -3.72
C HIS A 435 -11.31 2.74 -5.03
N TYR A 436 -10.15 2.09 -4.95
CA TYR A 436 -9.48 1.51 -6.10
C TYR A 436 -9.90 0.05 -6.25
N VAL A 437 -10.37 -0.30 -7.44
CA VAL A 437 -10.67 -1.70 -7.83
C VAL A 437 -9.86 -2.10 -9.03
N LEU A 438 -9.55 -3.40 -9.12
CA LEU A 438 -8.71 -3.94 -10.18
C LEU A 438 -9.53 -4.10 -11.46
N VAL A 439 -8.99 -3.62 -12.58
CA VAL A 439 -9.54 -3.83 -13.92
C VAL A 439 -8.77 -4.96 -14.59
N THR A 440 -9.49 -5.99 -15.02
CA THR A 440 -8.91 -7.11 -15.77
C THR A 440 -9.32 -7.05 -17.23
N TYR A 441 -8.52 -7.72 -18.07
CA TYR A 441 -8.85 -7.90 -19.48
C TYR A 441 -8.46 -9.30 -19.92
N LYS A 442 -9.43 -10.05 -20.47
CA LYS A 442 -9.29 -11.49 -20.77
C LYS A 442 -8.81 -12.28 -19.55
N LYS A 443 -9.33 -11.94 -18.36
CA LYS A 443 -8.98 -12.51 -17.06
C LYS A 443 -7.54 -12.21 -16.57
N LYS A 444 -6.70 -11.53 -17.35
CA LYS A 444 -5.38 -11.06 -16.90
C LYS A 444 -5.53 -9.87 -15.97
N ARG A 445 -4.74 -9.86 -14.90
CA ARG A 445 -4.71 -8.83 -13.86
C ARG A 445 -3.52 -7.89 -13.99
N ILE A 446 -2.49 -8.32 -14.73
CA ILE A 446 -1.29 -7.54 -15.05
C ILE A 446 -0.95 -7.69 -16.52
N PHE A 447 -0.32 -6.67 -17.09
CA PHE A 447 -0.13 -6.57 -18.54
C PHE A 447 1.31 -6.17 -18.86
N THR A 448 1.91 -6.78 -19.89
CA THR A 448 2.98 -6.12 -20.64
C THR A 448 2.40 -5.09 -21.61
N PHE A 449 3.24 -4.25 -22.22
CA PHE A 449 2.78 -3.18 -23.13
C PHE A 449 1.80 -3.66 -24.21
N TYR A 450 2.06 -4.79 -24.86
CA TYR A 450 1.20 -5.33 -25.93
C TYR A 450 -0.07 -6.01 -25.40
N GLU A 451 -0.12 -6.31 -24.11
CA GLU A 451 -1.28 -6.93 -23.46
C GLU A 451 -2.25 -5.89 -22.92
N ILE A 452 -1.81 -4.63 -22.76
CA ILE A 452 -2.70 -3.50 -22.50
C ILE A 452 -3.75 -3.46 -23.62
N PRO A 453 -5.05 -3.43 -23.27
CA PRO A 453 -6.12 -3.36 -24.26
C PRO A 453 -5.88 -2.22 -25.26
N TYR A 454 -6.08 -2.50 -26.55
CA TYR A 454 -5.75 -1.54 -27.62
C TYR A 454 -6.42 -0.18 -27.41
N ALA A 455 -7.70 -0.15 -27.00
CA ALA A 455 -8.38 1.12 -26.75
C ALA A 455 -7.77 1.94 -25.60
N ILE A 456 -7.29 1.29 -24.53
CA ILE A 456 -6.62 2.00 -23.43
C ILE A 456 -5.28 2.58 -23.91
N ARG A 457 -4.54 1.88 -24.78
CA ARG A 457 -3.32 2.44 -25.38
C ARG A 457 -3.61 3.66 -26.26
N GLU A 458 -4.71 3.63 -27.02
CA GLU A 458 -5.16 4.80 -27.79
C GLU A 458 -5.55 5.97 -26.88
N ASP A 459 -6.31 5.71 -25.81
CA ASP A 459 -6.69 6.76 -24.85
C ASP A 459 -5.45 7.39 -24.20
N ILE A 460 -4.44 6.60 -23.82
CA ILE A 460 -3.17 7.11 -23.28
C ILE A 460 -2.47 7.98 -24.33
N LYS A 461 -2.37 7.50 -25.58
CA LYS A 461 -1.75 8.24 -26.68
C LYS A 461 -2.44 9.59 -26.92
N GLU A 462 -3.77 9.62 -26.87
CA GLU A 462 -4.56 10.82 -27.13
C GLU A 462 -4.59 11.81 -25.96
N LYS A 463 -4.44 11.33 -24.71
CA LYS A 463 -4.72 12.14 -23.50
C LYS A 463 -3.51 12.41 -22.63
N CYS A 464 -2.56 11.49 -22.57
CA CYS A 464 -1.49 11.53 -21.57
C CYS A 464 -0.12 11.87 -22.14
N LEU A 465 0.06 11.74 -23.46
CA LEU A 465 1.32 12.12 -24.10
C LEU A 465 1.29 13.59 -24.49
N SER A 466 2.25 14.37 -23.98
CA SER A 466 2.35 15.80 -24.20
C SER A 466 3.45 16.13 -25.21
N LYS A 467 3.17 17.10 -26.10
CA LYS A 467 4.19 17.74 -26.94
C LYS A 467 4.87 18.93 -26.25
N ASP A 468 4.34 19.35 -25.11
CA ASP A 468 4.86 20.43 -24.27
C ASP A 468 5.66 19.83 -23.12
N ASP A 469 6.97 20.12 -23.08
CA ASP A 469 7.90 19.64 -22.07
C ASP A 469 7.48 20.01 -20.64
N LYS A 470 6.72 21.09 -20.46
CA LYS A 470 6.22 21.53 -19.13
C LYS A 470 5.00 20.75 -18.66
N LYS A 471 4.40 19.92 -19.51
CA LYS A 471 3.17 19.15 -19.21
C LYS A 471 3.40 17.65 -19.36
N ARG A 472 4.66 17.21 -19.31
CA ARG A 472 5.00 15.80 -19.44
C ARG A 472 4.48 15.02 -18.24
N THR A 473 3.85 13.91 -18.55
CA THR A 473 3.39 12.92 -17.57
C THR A 473 4.39 11.78 -17.52
N LEU A 474 4.22 10.85 -16.57
CA LEU A 474 5.09 9.68 -16.49
C LEU A 474 5.05 8.84 -17.78
N PHE A 475 3.93 8.87 -18.53
CA PHE A 475 3.82 8.17 -19.81
C PHE A 475 4.79 8.72 -20.87
N ASP A 476 5.11 10.01 -20.84
CA ASP A 476 6.08 10.64 -21.77
C ASP A 476 7.53 10.17 -21.53
N TYR A 477 7.80 9.50 -20.40
CA TYR A 477 9.11 8.92 -20.10
C TYR A 477 9.18 7.43 -20.46
N ILE A 478 8.05 6.82 -20.87
CA ILE A 478 8.01 5.42 -21.31
C ILE A 478 8.26 5.35 -22.82
N GLY A 479 9.44 4.86 -23.19
CA GLY A 479 9.88 4.80 -24.60
C GLY A 479 8.92 4.07 -25.55
N LEU A 480 8.22 3.03 -25.07
CA LEU A 480 7.23 2.31 -25.86
C LEU A 480 6.02 3.17 -26.25
N PHE A 481 5.51 4.01 -25.35
CA PHE A 481 4.40 4.93 -25.67
C PHE A 481 4.85 6.05 -26.61
N ASN A 482 6.07 6.57 -26.44
CA ASN A 482 6.65 7.56 -27.35
C ASN A 482 6.86 7.03 -28.77
N LYS A 483 7.17 5.75 -28.92
CA LYS A 483 7.26 5.10 -30.24
C LYS A 483 5.87 4.82 -30.81
N TYR A 484 4.94 4.31 -29.99
CA TYR A 484 3.54 4.04 -30.36
C TYR A 484 2.78 5.30 -30.83
N SER A 485 3.10 6.47 -30.27
CA SER A 485 2.43 7.72 -30.65
C SER A 485 2.81 8.23 -32.05
N LYS A 486 3.94 7.77 -32.61
CA LYS A 486 4.47 8.19 -33.91
C LYS A 486 3.93 7.38 -35.10
N GLU A 487 3.27 6.25 -34.83
CA GLU A 487 2.58 5.39 -35.81
C GLU A 487 1.10 5.72 -35.90
#